data_AF-A0A150JPY3-F1
#
_entry.id   AF-A0A150JPY3-F1
#
_cell.length_a   1.000
_cell.length_b   1.000
_cell.length_c   1.000
_cell.angle_alpha   90.00
_cell.angle_beta   90.00
_cell.angle_gamma   90.00
#
_symmetry.space_group_name_H-M   'P 1'
#
loop_
_entity.id
_entity.type
_entity.pdbx_description
1 polymer ?
#
loop_
_entity_poly.entity_id
_entity_poly.type
_entity_poly.pdbx_seq_one_letter_code
_entity_poly.pdbx_strand_id
1 'polypeptide(L)' 'MRKSYTPEFKTQVVLEVLKEEKTMNEIASAHGIHVNQIRQWRNAFLEQMPKVFEKGNKKVEK' A
#
# COMPACT_ATOMS: atom_id res chain seq x y z
N MET A 1 -18.82 -8.36 -9.32
CA MET A 1 -17.91 -9.10 -8.42
C MET A 1 -16.84 -8.15 -7.91
N ARG A 2 -16.67 -8.02 -6.58
CA ARG A 2 -15.65 -7.15 -5.98
C ARG A 2 -14.30 -7.88 -6.07
N LYS A 3 -13.32 -7.39 -6.84
CA LYS A 3 -11.97 -7.95 -6.82
C LYS A 3 -11.36 -7.69 -5.45
N SER A 4 -11.14 -8.75 -4.67
CA SER A 4 -10.42 -8.68 -3.41
C SER A 4 -8.93 -8.86 -3.67
N TYR A 5 -8.11 -7.96 -3.15
CA TYR A 5 -6.66 -8.04 -3.25
C TYR A 5 -6.06 -8.40 -1.89
N THR A 6 -5.07 -9.30 -1.89
CA THR A 6 -4.35 -9.68 -0.68
C THR A 6 -3.56 -8.50 -0.10
N PRO A 7 -3.32 -8.47 1.22
CA PRO A 7 -2.50 -7.43 1.84
C PRO A 7 -1.10 -7.34 1.21
N GLU A 8 -0.47 -8.48 0.92
CA GLU A 8 0.85 -8.55 0.26
C GLU A 8 0.84 -7.88 -1.11
N PHE A 9 -0.19 -8.15 -1.92
CA PHE A 9 -0.30 -7.55 -3.24
C PHE A 9 -0.50 -6.03 -3.17
N LYS A 10 -1.34 -5.55 -2.24
CA LYS A 10 -1.52 -4.11 -2.01
C LYS A 10 -0.20 -3.45 -1.62
N THR A 11 0.58 -4.08 -0.75
CA THR A 11 1.90 -3.59 -0.35
C THR A 11 2.86 -3.54 -1.53
N GLN A 12 2.92 -4.58 -2.36
CA GLN A 12 3.78 -4.59 -3.54
C GLN A 12 3.44 -3.43 -4.51
N VAL A 13 2.14 -3.24 -4.78
CA VAL A 13 1.66 -2.14 -5.64
C VAL A 13 2.01 -0.78 -5.04
N VAL A 14 1.82 -0.58 -3.74
CA VAL A 14 2.16 0.69 -3.09
C VAL A 14 3.66 0.94 -3.09
N LEU A 15 4.49 -0.08 -2.85
CA LEU A 15 5.94 0.05 -2.94
C LEU A 15 6.39 0.45 -4.34
N GLU A 16 5.80 -0.13 -5.38
CA GLU A 16 6.11 0.25 -6.77
C GLU A 16 5.73 1.71 -7.07
N VAL A 17 4.61 2.19 -6.52
CA VAL A 17 4.22 3.62 -6.59
C VAL A 17 5.21 4.52 -5.82
N LEU A 18 5.69 4.08 -4.66
CA LEU A 18 6.61 4.87 -3.82
C LEU A 18 8.03 4.91 -4.39
N LYS A 19 8.42 3.93 -5.20
CA LYS A 19 9.70 3.93 -5.93
C LYS A 19 9.73 4.94 -7.09
N GLU A 20 8.58 5.46 -7.50
CA GLU A 20 8.43 6.43 -8.60
C GLU A 20 9.00 5.95 -9.95
N GLU A 21 9.31 4.66 -10.09
CA GLU A 21 9.80 4.06 -11.34
C GLU A 21 8.72 3.99 -12.43
N LYS A 22 7.45 3.96 -12.02
CA LYS A 22 6.27 3.95 -12.90
C LYS A 22 5.21 4.87 -12.35
N THR A 23 4.46 5.50 -13.24
CA THR A 23 3.31 6.31 -12.85
C THR A 23 2.18 5.42 -12.31
N MET A 24 1.32 5.99 -11.47
CA MET A 24 0.12 5.25 -10.97
C MET A 24 -0.78 4.75 -12.11
N ASN A 25 -0.78 5.42 -13.27
CA ASN A 25 -1.54 5.02 -14.45
C ASN A 25 -0.96 3.78 -15.15
N GLU A 26 0.37 3.68 -15.19
CA GLU A 26 1.06 2.51 -15.75
C GLU A 26 0.89 1.30 -14.84
N ILE A 27 1.03 1.49 -13.52
CA ILE A 27 0.81 0.43 -12.52
C ILE A 27 -0.65 -0.04 -12.55
N ALA A 28 -1.60 0.91 -12.66
CA ALA A 28 -3.01 0.62 -12.86
C ALA A 28 -3.26 -0.24 -14.10
N SER A 29 -2.64 0.11 -15.22
CA SER A 29 -2.77 -0.63 -16.48
C SER A 29 -2.11 -2.01 -16.40
N ALA A 30 -0.92 -2.11 -15.81
CA ALA A 30 -0.14 -3.34 -15.69
C ALA A 30 -0.84 -4.39 -14.82
N HIS A 31 -1.48 -3.96 -13.73
CA HIS A 31 -2.16 -4.86 -12.80
C HIS A 31 -3.69 -4.93 -13.01
N GLY A 32 -4.25 -4.16 -13.96
CA GLY A 32 -5.69 -4.06 -14.19
C GLY A 32 -6.45 -3.50 -12.98
N ILE A 33 -5.83 -2.56 -12.26
CA ILE A 33 -6.36 -1.93 -11.05
C ILE A 33 -6.77 -0.49 -11.40
N HIS A 34 -7.87 0.00 -10.84
CA HIS A 34 -8.22 1.39 -11.02
C HIS A 34 -7.28 2.30 -10.22
N VAL A 35 -6.79 3.39 -10.82
CA VAL A 35 -5.85 4.36 -10.21
C VAL A 35 -6.32 4.85 -8.83
N ASN A 36 -7.64 5.06 -8.68
CA ASN A 36 -8.20 5.49 -7.40
C ASN A 36 -8.00 4.46 -6.26
N GLN A 37 -8.01 3.15 -6.57
CA GLN A 37 -7.71 2.10 -5.57
C GLN A 37 -6.25 2.14 -5.15
N ILE A 38 -5.34 2.37 -6.11
CA ILE A 38 -3.90 2.53 -5.83
C ILE A 38 -3.67 3.73 -4.91
N ARG A 39 -4.33 4.86 -5.19
CA ARG A 39 -4.27 6.06 -4.34
C ARG A 39 -4.78 5.79 -2.93
N GLN A 40 -5.90 5.06 -2.79
CA GLN A 40 -6.43 4.66 -1.49
C GLN A 40 -5.45 3.77 -0.72
N TRP A 41 -4.83 2.78 -1.38
CA TRP A 41 -3.85 1.91 -0.72
C TRP A 41 -2.59 2.66 -0.31
N ARG A 42 -2.10 3.58 -1.15
CA ARG A 42 -0.97 4.44 -0.82
C ARG A 42 -1.25 5.25 0.44
N ASN A 43 -2.40 5.92 0.51
CA ASN A 43 -2.79 6.69 1.69
C ASN A 43 -2.89 5.79 2.93
N ALA A 44 -3.61 4.66 2.82
CA ALA A 44 -3.76 3.73 3.93
C ALA A 44 -2.42 3.13 4.40
N PHE A 45 -1.45 2.95 3.49
CA PHE A 45 -0.11 2.51 3.82
C PHE A 45 0.67 3.59 4.58
N LEU A 46 0.65 4.84 4.09
CA LEU A 46 1.30 5.98 4.74
C LEU A 46 0.69 6.30 6.12
N GLU A 47 -0.61 6.12 6.31
CA GLU A 47 -1.27 6.31 7.61
C GLU A 47 -0.94 5.20 8.62
N GLN A 48 -0.66 3.98 8.14
CA GLN A 48 -0.31 2.84 8.99
C GLN A 48 1.18 2.75 9.28
N MET A 49 2.05 3.24 8.39
CA MET A 49 3.51 3.21 8.53
C MET A 49 4.00 3.80 9.86
N PRO A 50 3.60 5.01 10.30
CA PRO A 50 4.00 5.55 11.60
C PRO A 50 3.68 4.60 12.77
N LYS A 51 2.52 3.94 12.72
CA LYS A 51 2.08 3.00 13.76
C LYS A 51 2.93 1.73 13.80
N VAL A 52 3.51 1.31 12.67
CA VAL A 52 4.44 0.16 12.61
C VAL A 52 5.75 0.53 13.32
N PHE A 53 6.26 1.74 13.11
CA PHE A 53 7.49 2.22 13.77
C PHE A 53 7.25 2.58 15.25
N GLU A 54 6.07 3.08 15.62
CA GLU A 54 5.71 3.32 17.03
C GLU A 54 5.61 2.04 17.86
N LYS A 55 5.19 0.91 17.25
CA LYS A 55 5.13 -0.39 17.93
C LYS A 55 6.51 -0.91 18.39
N GLY A 56 7.61 -0.36 17.87
CA GLY A 56 8.95 -0.62 18.37
C GLY A 56 9.22 -0.08 19.79
N ASN A 57 8.36 0.82 20.30
CA ASN A 57 8.49 1.39 21.65
C ASN A 57 7.50 0.79 22.67
N LYS A 58 6.62 -0.13 22.26
CA LYS A 58 5.91 -1.01 23.19
C LYS A 58 6.70 -2.30 23.34
N LYS A 59 7.81 -2.22 24.09
CA LYS A 59 8.27 -3.39 24.85
C LYS A 59 7.06 -3.88 25.65
N VAL A 60 6.71 -5.14 25.40
CA VAL A 60 6.28 -6.14 26.37
C VAL A 60 6.03 -5.57 27.78
N GLU A 61 4.78 -5.22 28.05
CA GLU A 61 4.11 -5.27 29.35
C GLU A 61 2.66 -5.59 28.96
N LYS A 62 2.04 -6.72 29.29
CA LYS A 62 2.16 -7.65 30.41
C LYS A 62 1.55 -8.99 29.98
#